data_AF-A0A963B378-F1
#
_entry.id   AF-A0A963B378-F1
#
_cell.length_a   1.000
_cell.length_b   1.000
_cell.length_c   1.000
_cell.angle_alpha   90.00
_cell.angle_beta   90.00
_cell.angle_gamma   90.00
#
_symmetry.space_group_name_H-M   'P 1'
#
loop_
_entity.id
_entity.type
_entity.pdbx_description
1 polymer ?
#
loop_
_entity_poly.entity_id
_entity_poly.type
_entity_poly.pdbx_seq_one_letter_code
_entity_poly.pdbx_strand_id
1 'polypeptide(L)'
;QTLSVSGLANADITVGANSSAKQIAASVNAVSDTTGVTATARTEVTLDGLSADGTISFNLYGSNSDAVGISATVTTSDLSALASAINQRSGSTGITADVTTAGAMKLTSSEGYDIKIENFEHSAAVTDPSGVSAAQKTINATGINGSAVTLQDGGTVSEGGHLDSTVVAGKVTFGSVDGPFTVSSDVVNSTGGVLNTTASGESVASAKNKLSQVDISTAEGAQNALDVVDAALAQVNSIRSDLGAIQNRFVSTIRNLGVSVENFSASRSRIQDADFASETAALSRAQILQQAGVAMVAQANSIPQGVLALLQ
;
A
#
# COMPACT_ATOMS: atom_id res chain seq x y z
N GLN A 1 -4.30 15.17 -18.90
CA GLN A 1 -4.49 15.74 -17.56
C GLN A 1 -3.27 15.40 -16.71
N THR A 2 -2.97 16.22 -15.73
CA THR A 2 -1.89 16.02 -14.75
C THR A 2 -2.53 15.61 -13.44
N LEU A 3 -2.12 14.45 -12.93
CA LEU A 3 -2.51 13.94 -11.62
C LEU A 3 -1.38 14.20 -10.64
N SER A 4 -1.61 15.02 -9.64
CA SER A 4 -0.64 15.25 -8.57
C SER A 4 -0.95 14.33 -7.41
N VAL A 5 0.01 13.46 -7.07
CA VAL A 5 -0.08 12.53 -5.94
C VAL A 5 0.87 13.01 -4.86
N SER A 6 0.32 13.31 -3.67
CA SER A 6 1.09 13.78 -2.52
C SER A 6 0.94 12.79 -1.37
N GLY A 7 2.00 12.03 -1.09
CA GLY A 7 2.11 11.13 0.05
C GLY A 7 3.30 11.52 0.92
N LEU A 8 4.35 10.70 0.92
CA LEU A 8 5.64 11.06 1.56
C LEU A 8 6.38 12.17 0.81
N ALA A 9 6.21 12.17 -0.52
CA ALA A 9 6.67 13.20 -1.42
C ALA A 9 5.58 13.48 -2.46
N ASN A 10 5.74 14.59 -3.18
CA ASN A 10 4.82 14.99 -4.23
C ASN A 10 5.37 14.52 -5.58
N ALA A 11 4.51 13.93 -6.41
CA ALA A 11 4.83 13.59 -7.79
C ALA A 11 3.68 13.97 -8.72
N ASP A 12 4.03 14.56 -9.86
CA ASP A 12 3.08 14.88 -10.92
C ASP A 12 3.16 13.81 -12.01
N ILE A 13 2.00 13.25 -12.37
CA ILE A 13 1.85 12.17 -13.32
C ILE A 13 1.03 12.70 -14.51
N THR A 14 1.59 12.63 -15.71
CA THR A 14 0.86 12.97 -16.92
C THR A 14 0.01 11.79 -17.37
N VAL A 15 -1.31 11.94 -17.36
CA VAL A 15 -2.27 10.98 -17.91
C VAL A 15 -2.67 11.43 -19.32
N GLY A 16 -2.36 10.59 -20.30
CA GLY A 16 -2.71 10.81 -21.70
C GLY A 16 -4.22 10.67 -21.96
N ALA A 17 -4.71 11.26 -23.06
CA ALA A 17 -6.09 11.08 -23.48
C ALA A 17 -6.39 9.60 -23.77
N ASN A 18 -7.60 9.15 -23.41
CA ASN A 18 -8.06 7.76 -23.58
C ASN A 18 -7.19 6.71 -22.86
N SER A 19 -6.48 7.11 -21.79
CA SER A 19 -5.76 6.14 -20.97
C SER A 19 -6.77 5.32 -20.17
N SER A 20 -6.65 3.99 -20.25
CA SER A 20 -7.48 3.10 -19.44
C SER A 20 -7.09 3.18 -17.96
N ALA A 21 -7.99 2.72 -17.09
CA ALA A 21 -7.72 2.67 -15.65
C ALA A 21 -6.43 1.89 -15.33
N LYS A 22 -6.13 0.81 -16.06
CA LYS A 22 -4.86 0.06 -15.96
C LYS A 22 -3.64 0.94 -16.20
N GLN A 23 -3.66 1.75 -17.26
CA GLN A 23 -2.53 2.62 -17.61
C GLN A 23 -2.32 3.74 -16.58
N ILE A 24 -3.42 4.27 -16.04
CA ILE A 24 -3.38 5.25 -14.95
C ILE A 24 -2.77 4.62 -13.70
N ALA A 25 -3.25 3.45 -13.28
CA ALA A 25 -2.72 2.76 -12.11
C ALA A 25 -1.23 2.39 -12.28
N ALA A 26 -0.82 1.93 -13.48
CA ALA A 26 0.57 1.67 -13.78
C ALA A 26 1.46 2.92 -13.67
N SER A 27 0.98 4.07 -14.17
CA SER A 27 1.69 5.34 -14.08
C SER A 27 1.87 5.82 -12.64
N VAL A 28 0.88 5.55 -11.77
CA VAL A 28 0.96 5.86 -10.33
C VAL A 28 1.92 4.91 -9.62
N ASN A 29 1.84 3.62 -9.92
CA ASN A 29 2.74 2.63 -9.34
C ASN A 29 4.21 2.86 -9.74
N ALA A 30 4.48 3.48 -10.89
CA ALA A 30 5.84 3.84 -11.30
C ALA A 30 6.50 4.90 -10.40
N VAL A 31 5.69 5.70 -9.68
CA VAL A 31 6.19 6.70 -8.70
C VAL A 31 5.92 6.28 -7.25
N SER A 32 5.52 5.02 -7.03
CA SER A 32 5.18 4.51 -5.71
C SER A 32 6.39 4.47 -4.76
N ASP A 33 7.60 4.20 -5.26
CA ASP A 33 8.84 4.21 -4.47
C ASP A 33 9.16 5.57 -3.83
N THR A 34 8.70 6.66 -4.45
CA THR A 34 8.94 8.02 -3.95
C THR A 34 7.76 8.58 -3.16
N THR A 35 6.54 8.29 -3.62
CA THR A 35 5.31 8.84 -3.01
C THR A 35 4.77 7.98 -1.87
N GLY A 36 5.07 6.68 -1.84
CA GLY A 36 4.46 5.70 -0.94
C GLY A 36 3.01 5.34 -1.31
N VAL A 37 2.54 5.74 -2.50
CA VAL A 37 1.15 5.53 -2.95
C VAL A 37 1.12 4.47 -4.05
N THR A 38 0.28 3.45 -3.86
CA THR A 38 0.00 2.39 -4.83
C THR A 38 -1.40 2.55 -5.40
N ALA A 39 -1.62 2.11 -6.63
CA ALA A 39 -2.92 2.13 -7.30
C ALA A 39 -3.30 0.75 -7.85
N THR A 40 -4.55 0.37 -7.68
CA THR A 40 -5.17 -0.80 -8.30
C THR A 40 -6.28 -0.35 -9.24
N ALA A 41 -6.43 -1.02 -10.38
CA ALA A 41 -7.45 -0.69 -11.38
C ALA A 41 -8.41 -1.87 -11.54
N ARG A 42 -9.71 -1.57 -11.64
CA ARG A 42 -10.75 -2.56 -11.90
C ARG A 42 -11.90 -1.91 -12.64
N THR A 43 -12.39 -2.57 -13.68
CA THR A 43 -13.54 -2.09 -14.45
C THR A 43 -14.69 -3.05 -14.27
N GLU A 44 -15.87 -2.51 -13.99
CA GLU A 44 -17.09 -3.30 -13.90
C GLU A 44 -18.23 -2.60 -14.63
N VAL A 45 -19.02 -3.37 -15.35
CA VAL A 45 -20.22 -2.93 -16.05
C VAL A 45 -21.37 -3.82 -15.65
N THR A 46 -22.44 -3.25 -15.14
CA THR A 46 -23.71 -3.95 -14.97
C THR A 46 -24.56 -3.72 -16.21
N LEU A 47 -24.97 -4.80 -16.87
CA LEU A 47 -25.96 -4.78 -17.93
C LEU A 47 -27.31 -5.24 -17.36
N ASP A 48 -28.34 -4.42 -17.51
CA ASP A 48 -29.68 -4.68 -17.00
C ASP A 48 -30.77 -4.00 -17.86
N GLY A 49 -32.04 -4.20 -17.48
CA GLY A 49 -33.15 -3.49 -18.10
C GLY A 49 -33.37 -3.85 -19.57
N LEU A 50 -33.12 -5.10 -19.96
CA LEU A 50 -33.38 -5.57 -21.31
C LEU A 50 -34.88 -5.39 -21.66
N SER A 51 -35.15 -4.72 -22.77
CA SER A 51 -36.51 -4.31 -23.14
C SER A 51 -37.40 -5.40 -23.76
N ALA A 52 -36.83 -6.51 -24.26
CA ALA A 52 -37.57 -7.62 -24.84
C ALA A 52 -36.72 -8.90 -24.89
N ASP A 53 -37.37 -10.06 -25.05
CA ASP A 53 -36.68 -11.32 -25.34
C ASP A 53 -36.20 -11.34 -26.79
N GLY A 54 -35.06 -11.97 -27.06
CA GLY A 54 -34.51 -12.05 -28.41
C GLY A 54 -33.03 -12.42 -28.45
N THR A 55 -32.45 -12.31 -29.64
CA THR A 55 -31.00 -12.47 -29.84
C THR A 55 -30.34 -11.11 -29.78
N ILE A 56 -29.35 -10.96 -28.91
CA ILE A 56 -28.51 -9.79 -28.80
C ILE A 56 -27.18 -10.07 -29.52
N SER A 57 -26.69 -9.09 -30.27
CA SER A 57 -25.31 -9.05 -30.78
C SER A 57 -24.62 -7.73 -30.44
N PHE A 58 -23.32 -7.77 -30.17
CA PHE A 58 -22.46 -6.60 -30.07
C PHE A 58 -20.99 -6.96 -30.22
N ASN A 59 -20.16 -5.97 -30.48
CA ASN A 59 -18.71 -6.07 -30.45
C ASN A 59 -18.19 -5.68 -29.06
N LEU A 60 -17.39 -6.55 -28.45
CA LEU A 60 -16.81 -6.34 -27.13
C LEU A 60 -15.30 -6.10 -27.21
N TYR A 61 -14.84 -5.09 -26.48
CA TYR A 61 -13.43 -4.81 -26.27
C TYR A 61 -13.12 -4.70 -24.77
N GLY A 62 -11.96 -5.23 -24.41
CA GLY A 62 -11.33 -5.13 -23.09
C GLY A 62 -9.82 -5.05 -23.27
N SER A 63 -9.11 -6.17 -23.06
CA SER A 63 -7.67 -6.26 -23.29
C SER A 63 -7.28 -6.46 -24.77
N ASN A 64 -8.24 -6.80 -25.64
CA ASN A 64 -8.09 -6.97 -27.08
C ASN A 64 -8.08 -5.65 -27.85
N SER A 65 -7.31 -5.61 -28.95
CA SER A 65 -7.32 -4.50 -29.91
C SER A 65 -8.38 -4.66 -31.02
N ASP A 66 -8.70 -5.89 -31.40
CA ASP A 66 -9.69 -6.20 -32.45
C ASP A 66 -11.06 -6.52 -31.85
N ALA A 67 -12.15 -6.14 -32.53
CA ALA A 67 -13.51 -6.40 -32.09
C ALA A 67 -13.79 -7.91 -31.90
N VAL A 68 -14.31 -8.30 -30.73
CA VAL A 68 -14.82 -9.65 -30.52
C VAL A 68 -16.34 -9.62 -30.55
N GLY A 69 -16.93 -10.16 -31.62
CA GLY A 69 -18.37 -10.30 -31.73
C GLY A 69 -18.92 -11.33 -30.73
N ILE A 70 -19.89 -10.88 -29.93
CA ILE A 70 -20.66 -11.70 -28.99
C ILE A 70 -22.09 -11.75 -29.50
N SER A 71 -22.70 -12.94 -29.52
CA SER A 71 -24.10 -13.11 -29.84
C SER A 71 -24.74 -14.20 -29.00
N ALA A 72 -25.92 -13.94 -28.43
CA ALA A 72 -26.67 -14.95 -27.67
C ALA A 72 -28.17 -14.65 -27.67
N THR A 73 -28.98 -15.70 -27.62
CA THR A 73 -30.42 -15.59 -27.36
C THR A 73 -30.65 -15.52 -25.86
N VAL A 74 -31.36 -14.48 -25.41
CA VAL A 74 -31.63 -14.18 -24.01
C VAL A 74 -33.09 -13.81 -23.79
N THR A 75 -33.51 -13.83 -22.53
CA THR A 75 -34.79 -13.26 -22.10
C THR A 75 -34.55 -12.06 -21.21
N THR A 76 -35.58 -11.23 -21.03
CA THR A 76 -35.58 -10.09 -20.11
C THR A 76 -35.24 -10.46 -18.66
N SER A 77 -35.40 -11.73 -18.27
CA SER A 77 -35.11 -12.24 -16.93
C SER A 77 -33.89 -13.16 -16.86
N ASP A 78 -33.33 -13.59 -18.00
CA ASP A 78 -32.20 -14.51 -18.03
C ASP A 78 -31.16 -14.12 -19.10
N LEU A 79 -30.03 -13.62 -18.61
CA LEU A 79 -28.85 -13.24 -19.40
C LEU A 79 -27.73 -14.29 -19.33
N SER A 80 -27.98 -15.48 -18.77
CA SER A 80 -26.95 -16.52 -18.56
C SER A 80 -26.32 -17.03 -19.85
N ALA A 81 -27.10 -17.10 -20.94
CA ALA A 81 -26.59 -17.46 -22.26
C ALA A 81 -25.60 -16.40 -22.80
N LEU A 82 -25.89 -15.12 -22.60
CA LEU A 82 -24.99 -14.03 -22.96
C LEU A 82 -23.74 -14.02 -22.08
N ALA A 83 -23.89 -14.19 -20.76
CA ALA A 83 -22.74 -14.33 -19.85
C ALA A 83 -21.82 -15.49 -20.26
N SER A 84 -22.41 -16.63 -20.64
CA SER A 84 -21.66 -17.79 -21.13
C SER A 84 -20.94 -17.50 -22.46
N ALA A 85 -21.57 -16.78 -23.38
CA ALA A 85 -20.96 -16.38 -24.65
C ALA A 85 -19.76 -15.43 -24.44
N ILE A 86 -19.87 -14.49 -23.50
CA ILE A 86 -18.75 -13.61 -23.10
C ILE A 86 -17.63 -14.42 -22.46
N ASN A 87 -17.96 -15.30 -21.51
CA ASN A 87 -16.97 -16.11 -20.79
C ASN A 87 -16.19 -17.06 -21.73
N GLN A 88 -16.82 -17.58 -22.79
CA GLN A 88 -16.13 -18.37 -23.82
C GLN A 88 -15.08 -17.57 -24.61
N ARG A 89 -15.19 -16.24 -24.64
CA ARG A 89 -14.24 -15.33 -25.31
C ARG A 89 -13.36 -14.55 -24.34
N SER A 90 -13.46 -14.82 -23.03
CA SER A 90 -12.69 -14.17 -21.97
C SER A 90 -11.17 -14.26 -22.16
N GLY A 91 -10.67 -15.34 -22.78
CA GLY A 91 -9.25 -15.49 -23.10
C GLY A 91 -8.71 -14.44 -24.09
N SER A 92 -9.56 -13.85 -24.91
CA SER A 92 -9.20 -12.76 -25.82
C SER A 92 -9.56 -11.40 -25.25
N THR A 93 -10.72 -11.26 -24.59
CA THR A 93 -11.22 -9.96 -24.12
C THR A 93 -10.73 -9.57 -22.72
N GLY A 94 -10.28 -10.53 -21.91
CA GLY A 94 -9.92 -10.29 -20.50
C GLY A 94 -11.11 -9.91 -19.61
N ILE A 95 -12.34 -10.19 -20.06
CA ILE A 95 -13.58 -9.84 -19.37
C ILE A 95 -14.30 -11.12 -18.94
N THR A 96 -14.70 -11.18 -17.67
CA THR A 96 -15.58 -12.22 -17.13
C THR A 96 -16.99 -11.67 -16.92
N ALA A 97 -18.00 -12.50 -17.07
CA ALA A 97 -19.40 -12.12 -16.89
C ALA A 97 -20.11 -13.05 -15.90
N ASP A 98 -20.82 -12.46 -14.94
CA ASP A 98 -21.58 -13.14 -13.90
C ASP A 98 -23.01 -12.62 -13.86
N VAL A 99 -24.01 -13.51 -13.80
CA VAL A 99 -25.42 -13.10 -13.63
C VAL A 99 -25.66 -12.81 -12.16
N THR A 100 -26.00 -11.56 -11.82
CA THR A 100 -26.14 -11.11 -10.44
C THR A 100 -27.53 -11.40 -9.88
N THR A 101 -28.56 -11.07 -10.66
CA THR A 101 -29.98 -11.30 -10.35
C THR A 101 -30.73 -11.59 -11.64
N ALA A 102 -32.00 -12.01 -11.56
CA ALA A 102 -32.83 -12.17 -12.75
C ALA A 102 -32.84 -10.87 -13.58
N GLY A 103 -32.45 -10.97 -14.85
CA GLY A 103 -32.41 -9.86 -15.81
C GLY A 103 -31.21 -8.90 -15.68
N ALA A 104 -30.22 -9.20 -14.85
CA ALA A 104 -29.02 -8.39 -14.72
C ALA A 104 -27.73 -9.24 -14.73
N MET A 105 -26.70 -8.74 -15.39
CA MET A 105 -25.38 -9.36 -15.42
C MET A 105 -24.29 -8.32 -15.17
N LYS A 106 -23.18 -8.77 -14.61
CA LYS A 106 -22.01 -7.96 -14.31
C LYS A 106 -20.81 -8.46 -15.11
N LEU A 107 -20.24 -7.58 -15.92
CA LEU A 107 -18.98 -7.78 -16.60
C LEU A 107 -17.86 -7.21 -15.73
N THR A 108 -16.76 -7.93 -15.58
CA THR A 108 -15.61 -7.52 -14.78
C THR A 108 -14.33 -7.67 -15.59
N SER A 109 -13.53 -6.61 -15.64
CA SER A 109 -12.12 -6.66 -16.03
C SER A 109 -11.27 -6.47 -14.77
N SER A 110 -10.64 -7.55 -14.30
CA SER A 110 -9.80 -7.54 -13.10
C SER A 110 -8.51 -6.76 -13.27
N GLU A 111 -8.04 -6.60 -14.51
CA GLU A 111 -6.84 -5.82 -14.82
C GLU A 111 -7.12 -4.32 -15.01
N GLY A 112 -8.40 -3.92 -15.04
CA GLY A 112 -8.79 -2.52 -15.21
C GLY A 112 -8.69 -1.99 -16.64
N TYR A 113 -8.84 -2.84 -17.64
CA TYR A 113 -9.08 -2.37 -19.02
C TYR A 113 -10.47 -1.77 -19.13
N ASP A 114 -10.64 -0.77 -19.98
CA ASP A 114 -11.96 -0.19 -20.23
C ASP A 114 -12.83 -1.22 -20.95
N ILE A 115 -14.11 -1.27 -20.60
CA ILE A 115 -15.06 -2.18 -21.25
C ILE A 115 -15.82 -1.37 -22.27
N LYS A 116 -15.59 -1.66 -23.55
CA LYS A 116 -16.26 -0.99 -24.67
C LYS A 116 -17.18 -1.97 -25.37
N ILE A 117 -18.43 -1.52 -25.55
CA ILE A 117 -19.48 -2.21 -26.27
C ILE A 117 -19.80 -1.37 -27.49
N GLU A 118 -19.70 -1.96 -28.67
CA GLU A 118 -20.06 -1.30 -29.94
C GLU A 118 -21.13 -2.09 -30.68
N ASN A 119 -21.94 -1.39 -31.47
CA ASN A 119 -22.93 -1.97 -32.39
C ASN A 119 -23.87 -2.94 -31.65
N PHE A 120 -24.50 -2.47 -30.58
CA PHE A 120 -25.58 -3.21 -29.94
C PHE A 120 -26.76 -3.39 -30.90
N GLU A 121 -27.09 -4.65 -31.17
CA GLU A 121 -28.17 -5.08 -32.05
C GLU A 121 -29.09 -6.06 -31.31
N HIS A 122 -30.38 -6.05 -31.67
CA HIS A 122 -31.38 -6.92 -31.08
C HIS A 122 -32.36 -7.46 -32.13
N SER A 123 -32.55 -8.79 -32.19
CA SER A 123 -33.34 -9.44 -33.24
C SER A 123 -34.82 -9.02 -33.32
N ALA A 124 -35.38 -8.53 -32.21
CA ALA A 124 -36.75 -8.01 -32.14
C ALA A 124 -36.85 -6.50 -32.41
N ALA A 125 -35.75 -5.82 -32.73
CA ALA A 125 -35.80 -4.44 -33.17
C ALA A 125 -36.32 -4.36 -34.60
N VAL A 126 -37.07 -3.32 -34.89
CA VAL A 126 -37.54 -3.01 -36.25
C VAL A 126 -36.79 -1.78 -36.72
N THR A 127 -35.98 -1.93 -37.77
CA THR A 127 -35.29 -0.81 -38.41
C THR A 127 -36.30 -0.04 -39.27
N ASP A 128 -36.75 1.12 -38.81
CA ASP A 128 -37.50 2.06 -39.64
C ASP A 128 -36.54 2.76 -40.63
N PRO A 129 -36.77 2.67 -41.96
CA PRO A 129 -35.98 3.42 -42.95
C PRO A 129 -36.02 4.95 -42.76
N SER A 130 -36.94 5.45 -41.93
CA SER A 130 -37.20 6.87 -41.70
C SER A 130 -36.56 7.41 -40.41
N GLY A 131 -35.88 6.56 -39.63
CA GLY A 131 -35.14 6.97 -38.42
C GLY A 131 -35.99 7.41 -37.24
N VAL A 132 -37.31 7.13 -37.22
CA VAL A 132 -38.19 7.48 -36.10
C VAL A 132 -38.75 6.21 -35.46
N SER A 133 -38.23 5.93 -34.26
CA SER A 133 -38.55 4.86 -33.32
C SER A 133 -39.96 4.25 -33.44
N ALA A 134 -40.04 2.97 -33.84
CA ALA A 134 -41.27 2.19 -33.70
C ALA A 134 -41.12 0.98 -32.75
N ALA A 135 -39.90 0.44 -32.55
CA ALA A 135 -39.66 -0.62 -31.56
C ALA A 135 -38.16 -0.80 -31.25
N GLN A 136 -37.44 0.29 -30.99
CA GLN A 136 -36.04 0.19 -30.55
C GLN A 136 -35.94 -0.67 -29.30
N LYS A 137 -34.99 -1.59 -29.29
CA LYS A 137 -34.72 -2.44 -28.13
C LYS A 137 -33.50 -1.90 -27.41
N THR A 138 -33.63 -1.87 -26.10
CA THR A 138 -32.65 -1.24 -25.23
C THR A 138 -32.12 -2.23 -24.20
N ILE A 139 -30.89 -1.96 -23.78
CA ILE A 139 -30.26 -2.50 -22.58
C ILE A 139 -29.48 -1.38 -21.90
N ASN A 140 -29.46 -1.35 -20.58
CA ASN A 140 -28.70 -0.35 -19.85
C ASN A 140 -27.30 -0.88 -19.55
N ALA A 141 -26.30 -0.01 -19.65
CA ALA A 141 -24.94 -0.28 -19.21
C ALA A 141 -24.54 0.72 -18.14
N THR A 142 -24.23 0.22 -16.94
CA THR A 142 -23.91 1.05 -15.77
C THR A 142 -22.53 0.69 -15.22
N GLY A 143 -21.62 1.66 -15.16
CA GLY A 143 -20.32 1.50 -14.49
C GLY A 143 -20.41 1.67 -12.97
N ILE A 144 -19.33 1.31 -12.25
CA ILE A 144 -19.26 1.31 -10.76
C ILE A 144 -19.76 2.61 -10.11
N ASN A 145 -19.47 3.77 -10.71
CA ASN A 145 -19.93 5.10 -10.26
C ASN A 145 -20.48 5.94 -11.41
N GLY A 146 -20.90 5.30 -12.50
CA GLY A 146 -21.41 5.97 -13.70
C GLY A 146 -22.93 6.06 -13.70
N SER A 147 -23.48 7.05 -14.40
CA SER A 147 -24.90 7.01 -14.77
C SER A 147 -25.14 5.92 -15.82
N ALA A 148 -26.30 5.28 -15.76
CA ALA A 148 -26.69 4.27 -16.74
C ALA A 148 -26.75 4.89 -18.15
N VAL A 149 -26.06 4.26 -19.11
CA VAL A 149 -26.15 4.58 -20.53
C VAL A 149 -27.09 3.57 -21.17
N THR A 150 -28.20 4.03 -21.76
CA THR A 150 -29.13 3.15 -22.47
C THR A 150 -28.59 2.88 -23.87
N LEU A 151 -28.14 1.67 -24.11
CA LEU A 151 -27.80 1.20 -25.45
C LEU A 151 -29.10 0.94 -26.21
N GLN A 152 -29.17 1.38 -27.47
CA GLN A 152 -30.36 1.23 -28.31
C GLN A 152 -29.98 0.73 -29.70
N ASP A 153 -30.63 -0.35 -30.13
CA ASP A 153 -30.45 -0.86 -31.50
C ASP A 153 -31.00 0.15 -32.53
N GLY A 154 -30.15 0.51 -33.50
CA GLY A 154 -30.49 1.43 -34.59
C GLY A 154 -30.70 2.89 -34.16
N GLY A 155 -30.18 3.30 -33.00
CA GLY A 155 -30.33 4.67 -32.49
C GLY A 155 -29.46 5.68 -33.24
N THR A 156 -30.00 6.36 -34.25
CA THR A 156 -29.47 7.66 -34.73
C THR A 156 -30.03 8.78 -33.85
N VAL A 157 -29.19 9.53 -33.14
CA VAL A 157 -29.58 10.89 -32.72
C VAL A 157 -29.34 11.88 -33.86
N SER A 158 -30.28 12.80 -34.05
CA SER A 158 -29.98 14.05 -34.79
C SER A 158 -28.81 14.72 -34.06
N GLU A 159 -27.70 14.90 -34.79
CA GLU A 159 -26.39 15.37 -34.31
C GLU A 159 -25.53 14.32 -33.56
N GLY A 160 -24.96 13.38 -34.34
CA GLY A 160 -23.54 13.02 -34.18
C GLY A 160 -23.16 11.86 -33.25
N GLY A 161 -24.09 11.04 -32.78
CA GLY A 161 -23.77 9.83 -32.01
C GLY A 161 -24.71 8.66 -32.32
N HIS A 162 -24.16 7.45 -32.43
CA HIS A 162 -24.97 6.24 -32.37
C HIS A 162 -25.19 5.87 -30.89
N LEU A 163 -26.43 5.59 -30.49
CA LEU A 163 -26.75 5.14 -29.12
C LEU A 163 -26.51 3.63 -28.93
N ASP A 164 -25.97 2.96 -29.93
CA ASP A 164 -25.67 1.53 -29.93
C ASP A 164 -24.33 1.18 -29.27
N SER A 165 -23.57 2.20 -28.85
CA SER A 165 -22.19 2.04 -28.40
C SER A 165 -21.93 2.80 -27.10
N THR A 166 -21.12 2.21 -26.21
CA THR A 166 -20.69 2.84 -24.97
C THR A 166 -19.29 2.38 -24.57
N VAL A 167 -18.57 3.24 -23.86
CA VAL A 167 -17.30 2.92 -23.21
C VAL A 167 -17.49 3.14 -21.73
N VAL A 168 -17.26 2.09 -20.93
CA VAL A 168 -17.23 2.21 -19.47
C VAL A 168 -15.79 2.18 -19.00
N ALA A 169 -15.36 3.31 -18.43
CA ALA A 169 -14.05 3.46 -17.84
C ALA A 169 -13.95 2.73 -16.50
N GLY A 170 -12.74 2.25 -16.19
CA GLY A 170 -12.46 1.58 -14.91
C GLY A 170 -12.38 2.52 -13.70
N LYS A 171 -12.54 1.94 -12.51
CA LYS A 171 -12.22 2.56 -11.22
C LYS A 171 -10.74 2.35 -10.91
N VAL A 172 -10.05 3.44 -10.55
CA VAL A 172 -8.71 3.39 -9.96
C VAL A 172 -8.85 3.62 -8.46
N THR A 173 -8.40 2.67 -7.66
CA THR A 173 -8.35 2.77 -6.21
C THR A 173 -6.91 3.06 -5.78
N PHE A 174 -6.71 4.13 -5.03
CA PHE A 174 -5.42 4.49 -4.47
C PHE A 174 -5.31 3.99 -3.03
N GLY A 175 -4.13 3.54 -2.64
CA GLY A 175 -3.80 3.08 -1.30
C GLY A 175 -2.39 3.49 -0.90
N SER A 176 -2.13 3.58 0.41
CA SER A 176 -0.80 3.80 0.95
C SER A 176 -0.70 3.10 2.31
N VAL A 177 0.46 2.49 2.57
CA VAL A 177 0.77 1.84 3.85
C VAL A 177 1.47 2.81 4.82
N ASP A 178 2.10 3.86 4.29
CA ASP A 178 3.03 4.72 5.03
C ASP A 178 2.38 6.00 5.59
N GLY A 179 1.16 6.33 5.19
CA GLY A 179 0.47 7.50 5.74
C GLY A 179 -0.77 7.96 4.96
N PRO A 180 -1.40 9.08 5.41
CA PRO A 180 -2.42 9.73 4.62
C PRO A 180 -1.80 10.32 3.35
N PHE A 181 -2.55 10.27 2.25
CA PHE A 181 -2.15 10.86 0.97
C PHE A 181 -3.28 11.72 0.42
N THR A 182 -2.96 12.60 -0.52
CA THR A 182 -3.93 13.37 -1.29
C THR A 182 -3.64 13.22 -2.77
N VAL A 183 -4.69 13.16 -3.58
CA VAL A 183 -4.58 13.14 -5.04
C VAL A 183 -5.40 14.30 -5.61
N SER A 184 -4.84 15.05 -6.54
CA SER A 184 -5.55 16.11 -7.28
C SER A 184 -5.38 15.94 -8.79
N SER A 185 -6.33 16.49 -9.55
CA SER A 185 -6.30 16.51 -11.01
C SER A 185 -6.52 17.94 -11.50
N ASP A 186 -5.78 18.34 -12.53
CA ASP A 186 -5.95 19.63 -13.20
C ASP A 186 -7.24 19.71 -14.06
N VAL A 187 -7.85 18.57 -14.39
CA VAL A 187 -9.12 18.47 -15.15
C VAL A 187 -10.27 18.06 -14.23
N VAL A 188 -11.42 18.74 -14.39
CA VAL A 188 -12.69 18.46 -13.70
C VAL A 188 -13.40 17.23 -14.26
N ASN A 189 -14.21 16.56 -13.44
CA ASN A 189 -14.93 15.35 -13.86
C ASN A 189 -15.85 15.57 -15.07
N SER A 190 -16.52 16.73 -15.16
CA SER A 190 -17.43 17.05 -16.28
C SER A 190 -16.75 17.13 -17.66
N THR A 191 -15.42 17.29 -17.69
CA THR A 191 -14.62 17.30 -18.92
C THR A 191 -13.82 16.00 -19.10
N GLY A 192 -14.16 14.95 -18.34
CA GLY A 192 -13.48 13.64 -18.39
C GLY A 192 -12.31 13.50 -17.41
N GLY A 193 -12.29 14.27 -16.32
CA GLY A 193 -11.28 14.14 -15.27
C GLY A 193 -11.36 12.80 -14.53
N VAL A 194 -10.19 12.18 -14.29
CA VAL A 194 -10.06 10.90 -13.55
C VAL A 194 -10.65 10.95 -12.13
N LEU A 195 -10.64 12.11 -11.48
CA LEU A 195 -11.19 12.29 -10.13
C LEU A 195 -12.61 12.86 -10.21
N ASN A 196 -13.49 12.40 -9.32
CA ASN A 196 -14.83 12.96 -9.14
C ASN A 196 -14.77 14.25 -8.30
N THR A 197 -14.19 15.31 -8.87
CA THR A 197 -14.08 16.64 -8.25
C THR A 197 -14.89 17.68 -9.03
N THR A 198 -15.35 18.71 -8.32
CA THR A 198 -16.21 19.76 -8.92
C THR A 198 -15.37 20.92 -9.46
N ALA A 199 -14.19 21.16 -8.90
CA ALA A 199 -13.23 22.14 -9.40
C ALA A 199 -11.86 21.50 -9.74
N SER A 200 -11.12 22.16 -10.63
CA SER A 200 -9.77 21.76 -11.01
C SER A 200 -8.80 22.00 -9.86
N GLY A 201 -7.86 21.07 -9.68
CA GLY A 201 -6.87 21.13 -8.60
C GLY A 201 -7.41 20.81 -7.21
N GLU A 202 -8.69 20.42 -7.07
CA GLU A 202 -9.21 19.95 -5.79
C GLU A 202 -8.47 18.68 -5.35
N SER A 203 -8.00 18.71 -4.11
CA SER A 203 -7.29 17.59 -3.51
C SER A 203 -8.27 16.66 -2.81
N VAL A 204 -8.33 15.42 -3.26
CA VAL A 204 -9.09 14.34 -2.61
C VAL A 204 -8.17 13.67 -1.59
N ALA A 205 -8.54 13.76 -0.31
CA ALA A 205 -7.78 13.15 0.77
C ALA A 205 -8.16 11.67 0.96
N SER A 206 -7.16 10.86 1.30
CA SER A 206 -7.34 9.45 1.62
C SER A 206 -8.19 9.25 2.87
N ALA A 207 -9.17 8.36 2.82
CA ALA A 207 -9.88 7.88 4.01
C ALA A 207 -9.09 6.75 4.68
N LYS A 208 -8.99 6.77 6.01
CA LYS A 208 -8.36 5.69 6.77
C LYS A 208 -9.32 4.52 6.93
N ASN A 209 -9.06 3.42 6.22
CA ASN A 209 -9.77 2.16 6.44
C ASN A 209 -9.23 1.48 7.69
N LYS A 210 -10.02 1.45 8.77
CA LYS A 210 -9.65 0.75 10.00
C LYS A 210 -9.96 -0.74 9.83
N LEU A 211 -9.11 -1.61 10.37
CA LEU A 211 -9.35 -3.05 10.41
C LEU A 211 -10.71 -3.41 11.04
N SER A 212 -11.17 -2.63 12.03
CA SER A 212 -12.48 -2.82 12.67
C SER A 212 -13.70 -2.52 11.80
N GLN A 213 -13.50 -1.87 10.64
CA GLN A 213 -14.56 -1.47 9.71
C GLN A 213 -14.54 -2.31 8.43
N VAL A 214 -13.60 -3.26 8.32
CA VAL A 214 -13.49 -4.15 7.18
C VAL A 214 -14.62 -5.18 7.22
N ASP A 215 -15.35 -5.29 6.13
CA ASP A 215 -16.37 -6.32 5.91
C ASP A 215 -15.93 -7.26 4.78
N ILE A 216 -15.96 -8.57 5.03
CA ILE A 216 -15.58 -9.62 4.09
C ILE A 216 -16.79 -10.30 3.42
N SER A 217 -18.01 -9.80 3.69
CA SER A 217 -19.25 -10.35 3.15
C SER A 217 -19.34 -10.30 1.62
N THR A 218 -18.58 -9.41 1.00
CA THR A 218 -18.48 -9.24 -0.46
C THR A 218 -17.07 -9.52 -0.96
N ALA A 219 -16.94 -9.91 -2.23
CA ALA A 219 -15.63 -10.14 -2.84
C ALA A 219 -14.75 -8.87 -2.87
N GLU A 220 -15.35 -7.69 -3.09
CA GLU A 220 -14.62 -6.41 -3.01
C GLU A 220 -14.18 -6.13 -1.56
N GLY A 221 -15.06 -6.34 -0.59
CA GLY A 221 -14.75 -6.20 0.83
C GLY A 221 -13.62 -7.13 1.28
N ALA A 222 -13.62 -8.38 0.82
CA ALA A 222 -12.54 -9.34 1.09
C ALA A 222 -11.20 -8.93 0.46
N GLN A 223 -11.20 -8.37 -0.75
CA GLN A 223 -9.96 -7.86 -1.37
C GLN A 223 -9.42 -6.63 -0.61
N ASN A 224 -10.30 -5.69 -0.27
CA ASN A 224 -9.92 -4.54 0.56
C ASN A 224 -9.42 -4.97 1.95
N ALA A 225 -9.95 -6.06 2.50
CA ALA A 225 -9.48 -6.64 3.76
C ALA A 225 -8.03 -7.07 3.68
N LEU A 226 -7.63 -7.71 2.58
CA LEU A 226 -6.24 -8.13 2.35
C LEU A 226 -5.31 -6.91 2.35
N ASP A 227 -5.66 -5.86 1.61
CA ASP A 227 -4.85 -4.65 1.52
C ASP A 227 -4.68 -3.97 2.90
N VAL A 228 -5.76 -3.91 3.70
CA VAL A 228 -5.71 -3.34 5.07
C VAL A 228 -4.87 -4.20 6.01
N VAL A 229 -4.97 -5.53 5.91
CA VAL A 229 -4.19 -6.45 6.74
C VAL A 229 -2.70 -6.40 6.37
N ASP A 230 -2.36 -6.38 5.08
CA ASP A 230 -0.99 -6.27 4.61
C ASP A 230 -0.34 -4.96 5.06
N ALA A 231 -1.07 -3.83 4.98
CA ALA A 231 -0.63 -2.56 5.52
C ALA A 231 -0.38 -2.62 7.03
N ALA A 232 -1.30 -3.23 7.80
CA ALA A 232 -1.15 -3.39 9.24
C ALA A 232 0.05 -4.29 9.62
N LEU A 233 0.28 -5.37 8.86
CA LEU A 233 1.42 -6.26 9.05
C LEU A 233 2.75 -5.56 8.74
N ALA A 234 2.80 -4.77 7.66
CA ALA A 234 3.96 -3.94 7.34
C ALA A 234 4.29 -2.96 8.48
N GLN A 235 3.28 -2.30 9.04
CA GLN A 235 3.46 -1.41 10.19
C GLN A 235 4.00 -2.14 11.43
N VAL A 236 3.46 -3.31 11.78
CA VAL A 236 3.96 -4.13 12.89
C VAL A 236 5.40 -4.57 12.66
N ASN A 237 5.75 -4.96 11.42
CA ASN A 237 7.10 -5.36 11.07
C ASN A 237 8.09 -4.19 11.16
N SER A 238 7.69 -2.97 10.77
CA SER A 238 8.51 -1.77 10.95
C SER A 238 8.81 -1.52 12.43
N ILE A 239 7.78 -1.56 13.29
CA ILE A 239 7.96 -1.37 14.74
C ILE A 239 8.88 -2.45 15.33
N ARG A 240 8.74 -3.71 14.89
CA ARG A 240 9.65 -4.80 15.32
C ARG A 240 11.08 -4.58 14.86
N SER A 241 11.28 -4.09 13.64
CA SER A 241 12.59 -3.73 13.11
C SER A 241 13.26 -2.65 13.97
N ASP A 242 12.52 -1.57 14.29
CA ASP A 242 13.01 -0.48 15.13
C ASP A 242 13.36 -0.95 16.54
N LEU A 243 12.49 -1.78 17.14
CA LEU A 243 12.76 -2.38 18.45
C LEU A 243 14.00 -3.30 18.40
N GLY A 244 14.20 -4.06 17.32
CA GLY A 244 15.40 -4.86 17.11
C GLY A 244 16.67 -4.00 16.99
N ALA A 245 16.60 -2.89 16.26
CA ALA A 245 17.69 -1.92 16.16
C ALA A 245 18.03 -1.30 17.52
N ILE A 246 17.02 -0.94 18.31
CA ILE A 246 17.18 -0.43 19.67
C ILE A 246 17.83 -1.48 20.58
N GLN A 247 17.40 -2.74 20.50
CA GLN A 247 18.01 -3.85 21.24
C GLN A 247 19.49 -4.02 20.89
N ASN A 248 19.84 -4.01 19.60
CA ASN A 248 21.24 -4.08 19.15
C ASN A 248 22.07 -2.92 19.70
N ARG A 249 21.52 -1.71 19.69
CA ARG A 249 22.16 -0.53 20.28
C ARG A 249 22.36 -0.70 21.78
N PHE A 250 21.36 -1.19 22.53
CA PHE A 250 21.52 -1.44 23.96
C PHE A 250 22.58 -2.49 24.26
N VAL A 251 22.61 -3.59 23.52
CA VAL A 251 23.65 -4.63 23.68
C VAL A 251 25.04 -4.06 23.40
N SER A 252 25.20 -3.24 22.36
CA SER A 252 26.47 -2.56 22.07
C SER A 252 26.89 -1.61 23.19
N THR A 253 25.97 -0.79 23.68
CA THR A 253 26.23 0.14 24.80
C THR A 253 26.61 -0.62 26.07
N ILE A 254 25.91 -1.72 26.39
CA ILE A 254 26.22 -2.57 27.54
C ILE A 254 27.63 -3.15 27.43
N ARG A 255 28.02 -3.68 26.26
CA ARG A 255 29.39 -4.20 26.04
C ARG A 255 30.44 -3.11 26.22
N ASN A 256 30.22 -1.93 25.66
CA ASN A 256 31.14 -0.80 25.80
C ASN A 256 31.28 -0.35 27.27
N LEU A 257 30.15 -0.27 27.98
CA LEU A 257 30.13 0.10 29.39
C LEU A 257 30.81 -0.97 30.26
N GLY A 258 30.64 -2.26 29.93
CA GLY A 258 31.33 -3.37 30.59
C GLY A 258 32.85 -3.25 30.51
N VAL A 259 33.40 -2.98 29.31
CA VAL A 259 34.83 -2.73 29.10
C VAL A 259 35.30 -1.50 29.88
N SER A 260 34.50 -0.44 29.91
CA SER A 260 34.81 0.77 30.68
C SER A 260 34.87 0.48 32.18
N VAL A 261 33.92 -0.30 32.72
CA VAL A 261 33.90 -0.72 34.13
C VAL A 261 35.12 -1.57 34.47
N GLU A 262 35.50 -2.51 33.61
CA GLU A 262 36.71 -3.33 33.79
C GLU A 262 37.98 -2.48 33.82
N ASN A 263 38.12 -1.54 32.89
CA ASN A 263 39.24 -0.60 32.84
C ASN A 263 39.30 0.32 34.07
N PHE A 264 38.15 0.84 34.53
CA PHE A 264 38.09 1.65 35.74
C PHE A 264 38.40 0.83 37.00
N SER A 265 37.90 -0.40 37.10
CA SER A 265 38.21 -1.33 38.19
C SER A 265 39.71 -1.63 38.24
N ALA A 266 40.32 -1.98 37.11
CA ALA A 266 41.76 -2.26 37.02
C ALA A 266 42.63 -1.04 37.32
N SER A 267 42.19 0.15 36.90
CA SER A 267 42.88 1.41 37.23
C SER A 267 42.77 1.73 38.71
N ARG A 268 41.59 1.54 39.31
CA ARG A 268 41.37 1.71 40.75
C ARG A 268 42.18 0.70 41.58
N SER A 269 42.23 -0.58 41.17
CA SER A 269 43.06 -1.60 41.83
C SER A 269 44.52 -1.18 41.82
N ARG A 270 45.07 -0.75 40.67
CA ARG A 270 46.46 -0.29 40.58
C ARG A 270 46.77 0.90 41.50
N ILE A 271 45.85 1.86 41.61
CA ILE A 271 46.00 2.98 42.54
C ILE A 271 45.99 2.48 43.99
N GLN A 272 44.99 1.66 44.36
CA GLN A 272 44.87 1.13 45.71
C GLN A 272 46.04 0.23 46.11
N ASP A 273 46.52 -0.62 45.21
CA ASP A 273 47.66 -1.52 45.43
C ASP A 273 48.97 -0.73 45.61
N ALA A 274 49.17 0.34 44.83
CA ALA A 274 50.32 1.24 44.97
C ALA A 274 50.28 2.01 46.30
N ASP A 275 49.11 2.52 46.68
CA ASP A 275 48.90 3.22 47.95
C ASP A 275 49.13 2.26 49.14
N PHE A 276 48.60 1.05 49.08
CA PHE A 276 48.83 0.01 50.09
C PHE A 276 50.30 -0.37 50.20
N ALA A 277 50.99 -0.54 49.07
CA ALA A 277 52.42 -0.86 49.07
C ALA A 277 53.25 0.26 49.71
N SER A 278 52.94 1.52 49.40
CA SER A 278 53.60 2.69 49.99
C SER A 278 53.36 2.77 51.51
N GLU A 279 52.11 2.64 51.96
CA GLU A 279 51.75 2.69 53.38
C GLU A 279 52.36 1.53 54.17
N THR A 280 52.33 0.32 53.61
CA THR A 280 52.92 -0.86 54.24
C THR A 280 54.45 -0.72 54.35
N ALA A 281 55.11 -0.19 53.32
CA ALA A 281 56.55 0.07 53.37
C ALA A 281 56.90 1.14 54.42
N ALA A 282 56.08 2.20 54.54
CA ALA A 282 56.22 3.21 55.59
C ALA A 282 56.01 2.63 56.99
N LEU A 283 54.98 1.80 57.18
CA LEU A 283 54.70 1.10 58.43
C LEU A 283 55.83 0.14 58.82
N SER A 284 56.30 -0.69 57.88
CA SER A 284 57.43 -1.60 58.11
C SER A 284 58.71 -0.82 58.43
N ARG A 285 58.99 0.28 57.73
CA ARG A 285 60.13 1.15 58.04
C ARG A 285 60.00 1.73 59.45
N ALA A 286 58.83 2.21 59.84
CA ALA A 286 58.57 2.75 61.18
C ALA A 286 58.76 1.67 62.26
N GLN A 287 58.26 0.45 62.04
CA GLN A 287 58.45 -0.69 62.95
C GLN A 287 59.92 -1.12 63.07
N ILE A 288 60.66 -1.19 61.96
CA ILE A 288 62.10 -1.51 61.98
C ILE A 288 62.87 -0.42 62.72
N LEU A 289 62.56 0.86 62.47
CA LEU A 289 63.20 1.97 63.19
C LEU A 289 62.88 1.95 64.69
N GLN A 290 61.66 1.59 65.08
CA GLN A 290 61.29 1.41 66.49
C GLN A 290 62.06 0.24 67.12
N GLN A 291 62.12 -0.92 66.47
CA GLN A 291 62.89 -2.08 66.97
C GLN A 291 64.40 -1.79 67.04
N ALA A 292 64.97 -1.16 66.00
CA ALA A 292 66.36 -0.75 65.98
C ALA A 292 66.66 0.33 67.01
N GLY A 293 65.73 1.27 67.25
CA GLY A 293 65.83 2.26 68.32
C GLY A 293 65.87 1.61 69.71
N VAL A 294 65.01 0.63 69.97
CA VAL A 294 65.01 -0.13 71.24
C VAL A 294 66.30 -0.95 71.39
N ALA A 295 66.75 -1.64 70.34
CA ALA A 295 67.99 -2.43 70.36
C ALA A 295 69.25 -1.55 70.50
N MET A 296 69.31 -0.40 69.81
CA MET A 296 70.39 0.58 69.92
C MET A 296 70.43 1.19 71.32
N VAL A 297 69.28 1.52 71.91
CA VAL A 297 69.20 1.99 73.30
C VAL A 297 69.65 0.88 74.26
N ALA A 298 69.28 -0.38 74.04
CA ALA A 298 69.75 -1.51 74.84
C ALA A 298 71.28 -1.74 74.71
N GLN A 299 71.85 -1.60 73.52
CA GLN A 299 73.29 -1.68 73.27
C GLN A 299 74.04 -0.47 73.89
N ALA A 300 73.51 0.74 73.72
CA ALA A 300 74.07 1.95 74.30
C ALA A 300 74.01 1.94 75.84
N ASN A 301 73.04 1.26 76.44
CA ASN A 301 72.96 1.08 77.89
C ASN A 301 73.88 -0.04 78.43
N SER A 302 74.25 -1.03 77.59
CA SER A 302 75.15 -2.12 77.99
C SER A 302 76.64 -1.80 77.79
N ILE A 303 77.00 -0.93 76.85
CA ILE A 303 78.38 -0.46 76.64
C ILE A 303 78.98 0.20 77.92
N PRO A 304 78.30 1.12 78.64
CA PRO A 304 78.80 1.70 79.88
C PRO A 304 79.03 0.68 80.98
N GLN A 305 78.21 -0.38 81.05
CA GLN A 305 78.40 -1.47 82.03
C GLN A 305 79.63 -2.31 81.71
N GLY A 306 79.94 -2.52 80.42
CA GLY A 306 81.19 -3.19 80.00
C GLY A 306 82.44 -2.37 80.32
N VAL A 307 82.37 -1.04 80.25
CA VAL A 307 83.49 -0.14 80.59
C VAL A 307 83.72 -0.09 82.11
N LEU A 308 82.68 -0.16 82.93
CA LEU A 308 82.80 -0.26 84.39
C LEU A 308 83.45 -1.58 84.85
N ALA A 309 83.33 -2.66 84.08
CA ALA A 309 84.01 -3.93 84.35
C ALA A 309 85.51 -3.91 84.03
N LEU A 310 86.00 -2.96 83.22
CA LEU A 310 87.43 -2.76 82.93
C LEU A 310 88.14 -1.79 83.90
N LEU A 311 87.37 -1.11 84.76
CA LEU A 311 87.87 -0.14 85.74
C LEU A 311 87.86 -0.68 87.19
N GLN A 312 87.56 -1.98 87.38
CA GLN A 312 87.77 -2.73 88.63
C GLN A 312 88.92 -3.70 88.44
#